data_AF-A0A1F4Q514-F1
#
_entry.id   AF-A0A1F4Q514-F1
#
_cell.length_a   1.000
_cell.length_b   1.000
_cell.length_c   1.000
_cell.angle_alpha   90.00
_cell.angle_beta   90.00
_cell.angle_gamma   90.00
#
_symmetry.space_group_name_H-M   'P 1'
#
loop_
_entity.id
_entity.type
_entity.pdbx_description
1 polymer ?
#
loop_
_entity_poly.entity_id
_entity_poly.type
_entity_poly.pdbx_seq_one_letter_code
_entity_poly.pdbx_strand_id
1 'polypeptide(L)'
;MAARGLSAYTESPSRLKGYREEDGQEAGRELFQSIVRDANAAYRNATVQTSMISDVDVREFTSSLFNESMWLQRGKHTYEERIEDVRSTITHYLPDLVEKLHMQEEQFITQIEHAVYKKWISKSSADKWMDRLKDPNVHHWKKEQFLTQKFPEYYRNWEKLQEDTDKVQKICNERGINPKDIPEVAVVDAHGFRDMHFGFRRGAVDKALAVLAAYRTNRKDLYDQAKKMLNQAVADDALSKAKIGTWLRRIFESNADPKKIEEFVMGKGKSPLPDLIIKWRIVSDEFDKLEARVKKEGKPPSFSFISKKKFLDMHFDSRIAYLAEAEYRMKDTQLAAIHPLILDIRREIDSKDWNSAQYLIRRAHSLDLSPSDLQRVASLEEYLQRQKSEHGGKNPVESVDPKIELEMLLAQVPAMVQPLFRSAIARGESVTRCLKSLWYNRVWCRQHGYLDDQKEEILRQRSEGDTQKVLKEGHGKGYENMNTRHGRAVVRKYQQGEWAPQLLHYTNDMHESLTEDITTGKDNYAFKYWTTLIPKGVDYETHAYVLRDVFPRIMSCVRRIDEQKTTPAKDVTQPSRSAAPLYSQSA
;
A
#
# COMPACT_ATOMS: atom_id res chain seq x y z
N MET A 1 7.48 74.98 61.21
CA MET A 1 6.64 74.03 61.97
C MET A 1 5.24 74.07 61.40
N ALA A 2 4.86 73.04 60.63
CA ALA A 2 3.77 72.09 60.94
C ALA A 2 2.37 72.67 60.61
N ALA A 3 1.76 72.27 59.47
CA ALA A 3 0.83 71.12 59.27
C ALA A 3 -0.58 71.42 59.85
N ARG A 4 -1.75 71.15 59.26
CA ARG A 4 -2.26 70.11 58.33
C ARG A 4 -3.58 70.59 57.69
N GLY A 5 -3.99 69.98 56.57
CA GLY A 5 -5.38 70.01 56.08
C GLY A 5 -5.53 69.45 54.66
N LEU A 6 -5.82 68.14 54.54
CA LEU A 6 -5.95 67.32 53.32
C LEU A 6 -7.41 67.31 52.78
N SER A 7 -7.57 67.29 51.46
CA SER A 7 -8.71 66.70 50.70
C SER A 7 -8.29 66.55 49.22
N ALA A 8 -7.77 65.38 48.82
CA ALA A 8 -8.45 64.30 48.10
C ALA A 8 -8.61 64.55 46.57
N TYR A 9 -7.50 64.35 45.85
CA TYR A 9 -7.49 64.03 44.41
C TYR A 9 -7.46 62.52 44.21
N THR A 10 -8.19 62.07 43.20
CA THR A 10 -8.35 60.69 42.75
C THR A 10 -7.19 60.28 41.84
N GLU A 11 -6.40 59.28 42.25
CA GLU A 11 -5.45 58.58 41.38
C GLU A 11 -5.82 57.10 41.29
N SER A 12 -5.79 56.59 40.05
CA SER A 12 -6.15 55.22 39.68
C SER A 12 -4.99 54.25 39.97
N PRO A 13 -5.25 53.05 40.52
CA PRO A 13 -4.22 52.04 40.72
C PRO A 13 -4.12 51.11 39.51
N SER A 14 -3.16 51.35 38.61
CA SER A 14 -2.88 50.42 37.52
C SER A 14 -1.38 50.38 37.17
N ARG A 15 -0.59 49.83 38.10
CA ARG A 15 0.75 49.27 37.84
C ARG A 15 1.06 48.18 38.88
N LEU A 16 0.54 46.97 38.69
CA LEU A 16 1.02 45.76 39.38
C LEU A 16 0.51 44.44 38.77
N LYS A 17 0.15 44.42 37.48
CA LYS A 17 -0.37 43.21 36.79
C LYS A 17 0.47 42.69 35.61
N GLY A 18 1.67 43.24 35.39
CA GLY A 18 2.55 42.82 34.28
C GLY A 18 3.61 41.78 34.64
N TYR A 19 3.95 41.60 35.92
CA TYR A 19 5.12 40.80 36.32
C TYR A 19 4.84 39.31 36.61
N ARG A 20 3.60 38.81 36.44
CA ARG A 20 3.25 37.42 36.83
C ARG A 20 2.94 36.49 35.65
N GLU A 21 2.67 37.02 34.47
CA GLU A 21 2.36 36.24 33.26
C GLU A 21 3.63 35.90 32.45
N GLU A 22 4.64 36.77 32.44
CA GLU A 22 5.93 36.51 31.78
C GLU A 22 6.73 35.42 32.51
N ASP A 23 6.81 35.47 33.85
CA ASP A 23 7.47 34.45 34.68
C ASP A 23 6.84 33.04 34.51
N GLY A 24 5.52 32.96 34.29
CA GLY A 24 4.80 31.70 34.09
C GLY A 24 5.03 31.09 32.70
N GLN A 25 5.15 31.92 31.66
CA GLN A 25 5.48 31.46 30.31
C GLN A 25 6.93 31.01 30.19
N GLU A 26 7.86 31.69 30.87
CA GLU A 26 9.28 31.32 30.89
C GLU A 26 9.50 30.00 31.66
N ALA A 27 8.89 29.85 32.84
CA ALA A 27 8.93 28.59 33.60
C ALA A 27 8.28 27.40 32.86
N GLY A 28 7.14 27.63 32.18
CA GLY A 28 6.48 26.61 31.35
C GLY A 28 7.33 26.18 30.15
N ARG A 29 8.06 27.12 29.55
CA ARG A 29 8.98 26.86 28.43
C ARG A 29 10.22 26.07 28.87
N GLU A 30 10.82 26.41 30.00
CA GLU A 30 11.94 25.66 30.57
C GLU A 30 11.55 24.23 30.95
N LEU A 31 10.38 24.06 31.59
CA LEU A 31 9.85 22.75 31.94
C LEU A 31 9.56 21.91 30.69
N PHE A 32 8.97 22.52 29.65
CA PHE A 32 8.74 21.84 28.38
C PHE A 32 10.05 21.39 27.72
N GLN A 33 11.10 22.23 27.73
CA GLN A 33 12.42 21.83 27.22
C GLN A 33 13.05 20.68 28.01
N SER A 34 12.80 20.61 29.33
CA SER A 34 13.20 19.45 30.14
C SER A 34 12.46 18.19 29.70
N ILE A 35 11.14 18.26 29.57
CA ILE A 35 10.29 17.13 29.16
C ILE A 35 10.63 16.66 27.74
N VAL A 36 10.97 17.56 26.82
CA VAL A 36 11.44 17.21 25.48
C VAL A 36 12.78 16.46 25.53
N ARG A 37 13.69 16.85 26.44
CA ARG A 37 14.94 16.10 26.66
C ARG A 37 14.65 14.69 27.18
N ASP A 38 13.76 14.56 28.16
CA ASP A 38 13.34 13.27 28.72
C ASP A 38 12.69 12.39 27.64
N ALA A 39 11.83 12.96 26.80
CA ALA A 39 11.16 12.24 25.73
C ALA A 39 12.12 11.79 24.63
N ASN A 40 13.07 12.63 24.25
CA ASN A 40 14.14 12.23 23.32
C ASN A 40 15.03 11.13 23.92
N ALA A 41 15.32 11.19 25.22
CA ALA A 41 16.05 10.13 25.91
C ALA A 41 15.25 8.83 25.94
N ALA A 42 13.94 8.89 26.18
CA ALA A 42 13.06 7.72 26.17
C ALA A 42 13.00 7.07 24.77
N TYR A 43 12.83 7.86 23.71
CA TYR A 43 12.85 7.35 22.33
C TYR A 43 14.22 6.80 21.93
N ARG A 44 15.32 7.43 22.35
CA ARG A 44 16.66 6.87 22.14
C ARG A 44 16.84 5.57 22.89
N ASN A 45 16.38 5.47 24.13
CA ASN A 45 16.39 4.21 24.87
C ASN A 45 15.54 3.14 24.17
N ALA A 46 14.41 3.52 23.56
CA ALA A 46 13.58 2.62 22.77
C ALA A 46 14.34 2.03 21.56
N THR A 47 15.20 2.83 20.88
CA THR A 47 16.08 2.31 19.80
C THR A 47 17.12 1.30 20.28
N VAL A 48 17.46 1.30 21.59
CA VAL A 48 18.34 0.31 22.21
C VAL A 48 17.58 -0.97 22.54
N GLN A 49 16.30 -0.86 22.91
CA GLN A 49 15.45 -2.00 23.26
C GLN A 49 14.96 -2.80 22.04
N THR A 50 14.77 -2.12 20.89
CA THR A 50 14.35 -2.76 19.65
C THR A 50 14.95 -2.06 18.44
N SER A 51 15.42 -2.84 17.46
CA SER A 51 15.90 -2.31 16.17
C SER A 51 14.77 -1.92 15.21
N MET A 52 13.52 -2.19 15.60
CA MET A 52 12.34 -1.77 14.87
C MET A 52 12.13 -0.25 14.97
N ILE A 53 12.50 0.36 16.09
CA ILE A 53 12.48 1.82 16.26
C ILE A 53 13.83 2.37 15.81
N SER A 54 13.80 3.39 14.97
CA SER A 54 14.96 3.87 14.22
C SER A 54 15.23 5.35 14.47
N ASP A 55 16.42 5.81 14.08
CA ASP A 55 16.77 7.23 14.16
C ASP A 55 15.80 8.13 13.36
N VAL A 56 15.19 7.62 12.29
CA VAL A 56 14.15 8.36 11.57
C VAL A 56 12.90 8.58 12.44
N ASP A 57 12.48 7.60 13.25
CA ASP A 57 11.36 7.73 14.18
C ASP A 57 11.68 8.74 15.29
N VAL A 58 12.90 8.70 15.83
CA VAL A 58 13.36 9.69 16.83
C VAL A 58 13.36 11.08 16.23
N ARG A 59 13.93 11.28 15.04
CA ARG A 59 13.98 12.60 14.38
C ARG A 59 12.60 13.13 14.05
N GLU A 60 11.70 12.29 13.58
CA GLU A 60 10.30 12.65 13.29
C GLU A 60 9.59 13.09 14.57
N PHE A 61 9.70 12.29 15.63
CA PHE A 61 9.14 12.63 16.94
C PHE A 61 9.73 13.94 17.48
N THR A 62 11.05 14.09 17.54
CA THR A 62 11.70 15.33 18.00
C THR A 62 11.26 16.54 17.18
N SER A 63 11.20 16.42 15.85
CA SER A 63 10.76 17.49 14.96
C SER A 63 9.31 17.89 15.23
N SER A 64 8.45 16.93 15.59
CA SER A 64 7.07 17.20 15.98
C SER A 64 6.96 18.01 17.27
N LEU A 65 7.86 17.79 18.24
CA LEU A 65 7.86 18.49 19.54
C LEU A 65 8.25 19.97 19.43
N PHE A 66 9.09 20.33 18.46
CA PHE A 66 9.50 21.73 18.23
C PHE A 66 8.63 22.45 17.19
N ASN A 67 7.70 21.74 16.56
CA ASN A 67 6.81 22.33 15.60
C ASN A 67 5.59 22.95 16.29
N GLU A 68 5.67 24.25 16.56
CA GLU A 68 4.59 25.00 17.20
C GLU A 68 3.26 24.91 16.45
N SER A 69 3.32 24.82 15.11
CA SER A 69 2.11 24.62 14.32
C SER A 69 1.46 23.27 14.62
N MET A 70 2.23 22.18 14.79
CA MET A 70 1.68 20.87 15.14
C MET A 70 0.97 20.87 16.50
N TRP A 71 1.52 21.55 17.52
CA TRP A 71 0.88 21.61 18.83
C TRP A 71 -0.44 22.37 18.81
N LEU A 72 -0.45 23.55 18.18
CA LEU A 72 -1.67 24.32 17.99
C LEU A 72 -2.71 23.52 17.20
N GLN A 73 -2.26 22.70 16.26
CA GLN A 73 -3.11 21.84 15.45
C GLN A 73 -3.58 20.56 16.17
N ARG A 74 -2.93 20.15 17.27
CA ARG A 74 -3.36 19.07 18.19
C ARG A 74 -4.28 19.58 19.32
N GLY A 75 -4.69 20.85 19.27
CA GLY A 75 -5.50 21.49 20.32
C GLY A 75 -4.75 21.69 21.63
N LYS A 76 -3.41 21.77 21.57
CA LYS A 76 -2.53 21.97 22.74
C LYS A 76 -2.02 23.41 22.72
N HIS A 77 -2.84 24.28 23.31
CA HIS A 77 -2.65 25.72 23.31
C HIS A 77 -1.70 26.18 24.41
N THR A 78 -1.62 25.45 25.52
CA THR A 78 -0.70 25.78 26.63
C THR A 78 0.48 24.82 26.74
N TYR A 79 1.55 25.22 27.44
CA TYR A 79 2.70 24.36 27.68
C TYR A 79 2.34 23.16 28.56
N GLU A 80 1.43 23.32 29.52
CA GLU A 80 0.96 22.24 30.40
C GLU A 80 0.27 21.13 29.60
N GLU A 81 -0.59 21.50 28.64
CA GLU A 81 -1.27 20.53 27.77
C GLU A 81 -0.28 19.76 26.88
N ARG A 82 0.77 20.45 26.40
CA ARG A 82 1.85 19.83 25.62
C ARG A 82 2.70 18.90 26.50
N ILE A 83 3.04 19.34 27.71
CA ILE A 83 3.79 18.54 28.69
C ILE A 83 3.04 17.25 29.01
N GLU A 84 1.73 17.33 29.28
CA GLU A 84 0.91 16.15 29.61
C GLU A 84 0.80 15.18 28.43
N ASP A 85 0.67 15.69 27.20
CA ASP A 85 0.65 14.86 25.99
C ASP A 85 1.98 14.13 25.77
N VAL A 86 3.10 14.83 25.96
CA VAL A 86 4.43 14.23 25.86
C VAL A 86 4.63 13.19 26.97
N ARG A 87 4.22 13.48 28.21
CA ARG A 87 4.27 12.55 29.34
C ARG A 87 3.45 11.29 29.06
N SER A 88 2.20 11.44 28.64
CA SER A 88 1.35 10.31 28.27
C SER A 88 1.98 9.47 27.15
N THR A 89 2.60 10.12 26.17
CA THR A 89 3.30 9.42 25.08
C THR A 89 4.47 8.58 25.60
N ILE A 90 5.31 9.13 26.49
CA ILE A 90 6.50 8.41 27.00
C ILE A 90 6.16 7.37 28.08
N THR A 91 5.06 7.56 28.82
CA THR A 91 4.67 6.68 29.93
C THR A 91 3.74 5.55 29.50
N HIS A 92 2.89 5.76 28.48
CA HIS A 92 1.90 4.77 28.05
C HIS A 92 2.16 4.29 26.62
N TYR A 93 2.15 5.19 25.65
CA TYR A 93 2.21 4.80 24.23
C TYR A 93 3.54 4.16 23.83
N LEU A 94 4.66 4.80 24.19
CA LEU A 94 5.99 4.34 23.78
C LEU A 94 6.34 2.98 24.39
N PRO A 95 6.12 2.70 25.69
CA PRO A 95 6.34 1.37 26.26
C PRO A 95 5.52 0.27 25.56
N ASP A 96 4.22 0.48 25.35
CA ASP A 96 3.35 -0.50 24.66
C ASP A 96 3.83 -0.75 23.23
N LEU A 97 4.24 0.31 22.53
CA LEU A 97 4.81 0.21 21.19
C LEU A 97 6.13 -0.58 21.19
N VAL A 98 7.02 -0.28 22.12
CA VAL A 98 8.31 -0.99 22.27
C VAL A 98 8.09 -2.47 22.53
N GLU A 99 7.21 -2.82 23.48
CA GLU A 99 6.91 -4.22 23.80
C GLU A 99 6.39 -4.97 22.57
N LYS A 100 5.39 -4.40 21.90
CA LYS A 100 4.82 -4.98 20.67
C LYS A 100 5.88 -5.20 19.59
N LEU A 101 6.70 -4.18 19.32
CA LEU A 101 7.73 -4.23 18.28
C LEU A 101 8.86 -5.20 18.64
N HIS A 102 9.24 -5.26 19.92
CA HIS A 102 10.24 -6.19 20.43
C HIS A 102 9.78 -7.65 20.22
N MET A 103 8.53 -7.99 20.56
CA MET A 103 8.00 -9.34 20.28
C MET A 103 8.03 -9.70 18.78
N GLN A 104 7.70 -8.74 17.91
CA GLN A 104 7.76 -8.96 16.46
C GLN A 104 9.20 -9.15 15.95
N GLU A 105 10.15 -8.38 16.50
CA GLU A 105 11.57 -8.50 16.22
C GLU A 105 12.11 -9.87 16.67
N GLU A 106 11.82 -10.31 17.89
CA GLU A 106 12.24 -11.63 18.40
C GLU A 106 11.70 -12.78 17.54
N GLN A 107 10.42 -12.68 17.13
CA GLN A 107 9.82 -13.67 16.24
C GLN A 107 10.54 -13.71 14.90
N PHE A 108 10.86 -12.55 14.32
CA PHE A 108 11.61 -12.46 13.07
C PHE A 108 13.03 -13.03 13.20
N ILE A 109 13.76 -12.66 14.26
CA ILE A 109 15.11 -13.17 14.54
C ILE A 109 15.08 -14.69 14.66
N THR A 110 14.15 -15.23 15.44
CA THR A 110 13.97 -16.69 15.61
C THR A 110 13.72 -17.37 14.27
N GLN A 111 12.90 -16.78 13.40
CA GLN A 111 12.63 -17.32 12.06
C GLN A 111 13.88 -17.26 11.16
N ILE A 112 14.65 -16.17 11.19
CA ILE A 112 15.91 -16.05 10.44
C ILE A 112 16.94 -17.07 10.93
N GLU A 113 17.14 -17.18 12.24
CA GLU A 113 18.06 -18.15 12.86
C GLU A 113 17.65 -19.59 12.55
N HIS A 114 16.36 -19.89 12.64
CA HIS A 114 15.84 -21.20 12.25
C HIS A 114 16.11 -21.50 10.76
N ALA A 115 15.90 -20.53 9.86
CA ALA A 115 16.19 -20.69 8.44
C ALA A 115 17.70 -20.92 8.16
N VAL A 116 18.59 -20.29 8.93
CA VAL A 116 20.05 -20.55 8.86
C VAL A 116 20.38 -21.94 9.42
N TYR A 117 19.84 -22.29 10.58
CA TYR A 117 20.05 -23.60 11.22
C TYR A 117 19.61 -24.75 10.31
N LYS A 118 18.43 -24.61 9.69
CA LYS A 118 17.91 -25.55 8.68
C LYS A 118 18.60 -25.44 7.32
N LYS A 119 19.56 -24.53 7.16
CA LYS A 119 20.34 -24.29 5.94
C LYS A 119 19.50 -23.88 4.72
N TRP A 120 18.33 -23.30 4.95
CA TRP A 120 17.44 -22.79 3.89
C TRP A 120 18.02 -21.54 3.22
N ILE A 121 18.68 -20.71 4.03
CA ILE A 121 19.44 -19.52 3.62
C ILE A 121 20.86 -19.60 4.19
N SER A 122 21.79 -18.84 3.58
CA SER A 122 23.15 -18.70 4.11
C SER A 122 23.20 -17.65 5.22
N LYS A 123 24.28 -17.67 6.01
CA LYS A 123 24.56 -16.65 7.03
C LYS A 123 24.64 -15.25 6.40
N SER A 124 25.33 -15.10 5.27
CA SER A 124 25.39 -13.82 4.55
C SER A 124 24.02 -13.33 4.08
N SER A 125 23.13 -14.24 3.67
CA SER A 125 21.76 -13.86 3.34
C SER A 125 20.97 -13.44 4.58
N ALA A 126 21.14 -14.13 5.72
CA ALA A 126 20.51 -13.78 6.98
C ALA A 126 20.96 -12.40 7.47
N ASP A 127 22.26 -12.10 7.39
CA ASP A 127 22.82 -10.80 7.75
C ASP A 127 22.14 -9.67 6.96
N LYS A 128 21.93 -9.84 5.63
CA LYS A 128 21.20 -8.85 4.81
C LYS A 128 19.74 -8.64 5.23
N TRP A 129 19.08 -9.69 5.71
CA TRP A 129 17.72 -9.57 6.24
C TRP A 129 17.70 -8.84 7.59
N MET A 130 18.70 -9.10 8.43
CA MET A 130 18.91 -8.39 9.70
C MET A 130 19.25 -6.91 9.45
N ASP A 131 20.14 -6.61 8.50
CA ASP A 131 20.50 -5.25 8.11
C ASP A 131 19.28 -4.46 7.61
N ARG A 132 18.41 -5.11 6.84
CA ARG A 132 17.15 -4.51 6.38
C ARG A 132 16.22 -4.16 7.54
N LEU A 133 16.17 -5.01 8.58
CA LEU A 133 15.41 -4.71 9.79
C LEU A 133 16.04 -3.56 10.57
N LYS A 134 17.38 -3.51 10.61
CA LYS A 134 18.17 -2.52 11.36
C LYS A 134 18.39 -1.20 10.62
N ASP A 135 17.85 -1.04 9.40
CA ASP A 135 18.04 0.18 8.61
C ASP A 135 17.51 1.39 9.38
N PRO A 136 18.38 2.37 9.74
CA PRO A 136 18.01 3.51 10.56
C PRO A 136 17.12 4.52 9.83
N ASN A 137 16.98 4.40 8.50
CA ASN A 137 16.20 5.31 7.66
C ASN A 137 14.80 4.79 7.35
N VAL A 138 14.41 3.65 7.91
CA VAL A 138 13.09 3.04 7.69
C VAL A 138 12.28 3.14 8.98
N HIS A 139 11.13 3.82 8.92
CA HIS A 139 10.24 3.95 10.08
C HIS A 139 9.76 2.58 10.59
N HIS A 140 9.50 2.51 11.90
CA HIS A 140 9.04 1.29 12.56
C HIS A 140 7.80 0.66 11.90
N TRP A 141 6.83 1.48 11.48
CA TRP A 141 5.60 0.99 10.85
C TRP A 141 5.84 0.32 9.48
N LYS A 142 6.84 0.77 8.70
CA LYS A 142 7.24 0.09 7.45
C LYS A 142 7.86 -1.27 7.72
N LYS A 143 8.64 -1.37 8.80
CA LYS A 143 9.24 -2.63 9.25
C LYS A 143 8.16 -3.60 9.72
N GLU A 144 7.23 -3.14 10.54
CA GLU A 144 6.06 -3.93 10.98
C GLU A 144 5.24 -4.44 9.80
N GLN A 145 4.91 -3.59 8.83
CA GLN A 145 4.18 -3.99 7.63
C GLN A 145 4.91 -5.08 6.85
N PHE A 146 6.24 -4.95 6.71
CA PHE A 146 7.04 -5.96 6.05
C PHE A 146 6.98 -7.30 6.81
N LEU A 147 7.17 -7.29 8.13
CA LEU A 147 7.16 -8.49 8.97
C LEU A 147 5.80 -9.20 8.97
N THR A 148 4.71 -8.44 9.00
CA THR A 148 3.36 -9.01 9.11
C THR A 148 2.79 -9.45 7.76
N GLN A 149 3.04 -8.69 6.69
CA GLN A 149 2.37 -8.92 5.39
C GLN A 149 3.24 -9.65 4.36
N LYS A 150 4.57 -9.47 4.38
CA LYS A 150 5.45 -9.94 3.30
C LYS A 150 6.40 -11.04 3.76
N PHE A 151 7.02 -10.90 4.93
CA PHE A 151 8.00 -11.85 5.44
C PHE A 151 7.50 -13.31 5.53
N PRO A 152 6.25 -13.59 5.94
CA PRO A 152 5.76 -14.97 6.07
C PRO A 152 5.79 -15.74 4.75
N GLU A 153 5.62 -15.05 3.61
CA GLU A 153 5.71 -15.66 2.29
C GLU A 153 7.16 -16.02 1.93
N TYR A 154 8.11 -15.11 2.20
CA TYR A 154 9.54 -15.37 1.98
C TYR A 154 10.01 -16.60 2.76
N TYR A 155 9.62 -16.68 4.03
CA TYR A 155 9.98 -17.79 4.91
C TYR A 155 9.47 -19.14 4.38
N ARG A 156 8.18 -19.23 4.02
CA ARG A 156 7.60 -20.45 3.40
C ARG A 156 8.26 -20.81 2.07
N ASN A 157 8.62 -19.81 1.27
CA ASN A 157 9.30 -20.03 0.01
C ASN A 157 10.70 -20.61 0.20
N TRP A 158 11.42 -20.24 1.25
CA TRP A 158 12.72 -20.83 1.59
C TRP A 158 12.60 -22.28 2.04
N GLU A 159 11.64 -22.57 2.92
CA GLU A 159 11.32 -23.93 3.36
C GLU A 159 11.06 -24.85 2.16
N LYS A 160 10.10 -24.50 1.32
CA LYS A 160 9.72 -25.27 0.13
C LYS A 160 10.87 -25.44 -0.87
N LEU A 161 11.72 -24.43 -1.01
CA LEU A 161 12.91 -24.53 -1.86
C LEU A 161 13.90 -25.55 -1.30
N GLN A 162 14.10 -25.59 0.02
CA GLN A 162 14.97 -26.58 0.63
C GLN A 162 14.37 -27.98 0.52
N GLU A 163 13.08 -28.17 0.78
CA GLU A 163 12.41 -29.47 0.62
C GLU A 163 12.61 -30.03 -0.80
N ASP A 164 12.46 -29.20 -1.82
CA ASP A 164 12.69 -29.60 -3.20
C ASP A 164 14.18 -29.85 -3.51
N THR A 165 15.09 -29.13 -2.85
CA THR A 165 16.54 -29.37 -2.97
C THR A 165 16.91 -30.73 -2.36
N ASP A 166 16.37 -31.04 -1.18
CA ASP A 166 16.57 -32.32 -0.51
C ASP A 166 15.97 -33.47 -1.34
N LYS A 167 14.84 -33.22 -2.02
CA LYS A 167 14.24 -34.15 -2.99
C LYS A 167 15.18 -34.45 -4.15
N VAL A 168 15.87 -33.45 -4.72
CA VAL A 168 16.88 -33.66 -5.78
C VAL A 168 17.98 -34.60 -5.26
N GLN A 169 18.57 -34.29 -4.10
CA GLN A 169 19.65 -35.09 -3.52
C GLN A 169 19.21 -36.53 -3.23
N LYS A 170 18.00 -36.70 -2.66
CA LYS A 170 17.41 -38.01 -2.37
C LYS A 170 17.28 -38.86 -3.63
N ILE A 171 16.75 -38.29 -4.72
CA ILE A 171 16.60 -39.00 -6.00
C ILE A 171 17.97 -39.41 -6.56
N CYS A 172 18.98 -38.54 -6.47
CA CYS A 172 20.34 -38.86 -6.91
C CYS A 172 20.93 -40.04 -6.13
N ASN A 173 20.83 -40.00 -4.80
CA ASN A 173 21.35 -41.03 -3.91
C ASN A 173 20.65 -42.38 -4.12
N GLU A 174 19.31 -42.41 -4.16
CA GLU A 174 18.52 -43.64 -4.34
C GLU A 174 18.80 -44.34 -5.69
N ARG A 175 19.26 -43.59 -6.69
CA ARG A 175 19.47 -44.09 -8.06
C ARG A 175 20.95 -44.24 -8.43
N GLY A 176 21.86 -43.93 -7.52
CA GLY A 176 23.29 -43.92 -7.81
C GLY A 176 23.70 -42.95 -8.93
N ILE A 177 22.95 -41.85 -9.10
CA ILE A 177 23.27 -40.81 -10.09
C ILE A 177 24.31 -39.88 -9.49
N ASN A 178 25.47 -39.75 -10.14
CA ASN A 178 26.45 -38.74 -9.76
C ASN A 178 25.96 -37.35 -10.24
N PRO A 179 25.82 -36.37 -9.33
CA PRO A 179 25.36 -35.02 -9.69
C PRO A 179 26.14 -34.34 -10.80
N LYS A 180 27.43 -34.68 -10.96
CA LYS A 180 28.29 -34.10 -12.00
C LYS A 180 27.95 -34.58 -13.41
N ASP A 181 27.26 -35.71 -13.55
CA ASP A 181 26.91 -36.29 -14.85
C ASP A 181 25.71 -35.58 -15.50
N ILE A 182 24.93 -34.84 -14.71
CA ILE A 182 23.77 -34.09 -15.17
C ILE A 182 23.98 -32.60 -14.88
N PRO A 183 24.22 -31.76 -15.91
CA PRO A 183 24.55 -30.34 -15.72
C PRO A 183 23.56 -29.56 -14.85
N GLU A 184 22.26 -29.83 -14.95
CA GLU A 184 21.24 -29.16 -14.13
C GLU A 184 21.31 -29.53 -12.66
N VAL A 185 21.70 -30.76 -12.33
CA VAL A 185 21.88 -31.21 -10.94
C VAL A 185 23.18 -30.64 -10.37
N ALA A 186 24.25 -30.63 -11.17
CA ALA A 186 25.54 -30.05 -10.78
C ALA A 186 25.44 -28.58 -10.34
N VAL A 187 24.51 -27.80 -10.92
CA VAL A 187 24.27 -26.39 -10.51
C VAL A 187 23.69 -26.29 -9.10
N VAL A 188 22.84 -27.24 -8.70
CA VAL A 188 22.22 -27.25 -7.36
C VAL A 188 23.27 -27.61 -6.29
N ASP A 189 24.22 -28.47 -6.65
CA ASP A 189 25.31 -28.90 -5.77
C ASP A 189 26.55 -27.98 -5.82
N ALA A 190 26.50 -26.92 -6.64
CA ALA A 190 27.60 -26.00 -6.80
C ALA A 190 27.89 -25.23 -5.50
N HIS A 191 29.18 -25.01 -5.23
CA HIS A 191 29.61 -24.15 -4.13
C HIS A 191 29.02 -22.73 -4.30
N GLY A 192 28.42 -22.20 -3.23
CA GLY A 192 27.79 -20.87 -3.24
C GLY A 192 26.35 -20.84 -3.78
N PHE A 193 25.74 -21.98 -4.15
CA PHE A 193 24.35 -22.03 -4.60
C PHE A 193 23.37 -21.38 -3.61
N ARG A 194 23.58 -21.57 -2.31
CA ARG A 194 22.75 -20.99 -1.24
C ARG A 194 22.82 -19.46 -1.15
N ASP A 195 23.92 -18.86 -1.58
CA ASP A 195 24.13 -17.41 -1.58
C ASP A 195 23.49 -16.73 -2.80
N MET A 196 23.05 -17.50 -3.79
CA MET A 196 22.41 -16.98 -4.99
C MET A 196 20.98 -16.48 -4.70
N HIS A 197 20.51 -15.53 -5.51
CA HIS A 197 19.16 -14.98 -5.39
C HIS A 197 18.09 -16.07 -5.51
N PHE A 198 17.03 -15.99 -4.70
CA PHE A 198 15.95 -16.98 -4.61
C PHE A 198 15.41 -17.41 -5.99
N GLY A 199 15.10 -16.46 -6.86
CA GLY A 199 14.56 -16.76 -8.20
C GLY A 199 15.48 -17.63 -9.06
N PHE A 200 16.80 -17.46 -8.94
CA PHE A 200 17.77 -18.33 -9.62
C PHE A 200 17.75 -19.72 -9.00
N ARG A 201 17.82 -19.81 -7.66
CA ARG A 201 17.82 -21.09 -6.93
C ARG A 201 16.58 -21.91 -7.25
N ARG A 202 15.39 -21.31 -7.18
CA ARG A 202 14.10 -21.95 -7.52
C ARG A 202 14.10 -22.48 -8.95
N GLY A 203 14.56 -21.68 -9.91
CA GLY A 203 14.65 -22.08 -11.31
C GLY A 203 15.64 -23.22 -11.55
N ALA A 204 16.76 -23.26 -10.84
CA ALA A 204 17.75 -24.34 -10.92
C ALA A 204 17.21 -25.65 -10.33
N VAL A 205 16.62 -25.61 -9.13
CA VAL A 205 16.01 -26.79 -8.50
C VAL A 205 14.86 -27.34 -9.35
N ASP A 206 14.03 -26.47 -9.93
CA ASP A 206 12.96 -26.92 -10.83
C ASP A 206 13.52 -27.64 -12.08
N LYS A 207 14.62 -27.15 -12.66
CA LYS A 207 15.30 -27.83 -13.79
C LYS A 207 15.88 -29.17 -13.38
N ALA A 208 16.54 -29.24 -12.22
CA ALA A 208 17.12 -30.47 -11.68
C ALA A 208 16.04 -31.54 -11.45
N LEU A 209 14.91 -31.17 -10.83
CA LEU A 209 13.78 -32.08 -10.65
C LEU A 209 13.19 -32.54 -11.99
N ALA A 210 13.06 -31.63 -12.95
CA ALA A 210 12.53 -31.96 -14.28
C ALA A 210 13.42 -32.96 -15.04
N VAL A 211 14.75 -32.75 -15.07
CA VAL A 211 15.66 -33.65 -15.78
C VAL A 211 15.74 -35.01 -15.10
N LEU A 212 15.71 -35.06 -13.76
CA LEU A 212 15.68 -36.33 -13.01
C LEU A 212 14.38 -37.11 -13.28
N ALA A 213 13.25 -36.41 -13.36
CA ALA A 213 11.98 -37.02 -13.75
C ALA A 213 12.00 -37.55 -15.19
N ALA A 214 12.59 -36.80 -16.13
CA ALA A 214 12.77 -37.24 -17.51
C ALA A 214 13.68 -38.48 -17.60
N TYR A 215 14.80 -38.47 -16.87
CA TYR A 215 15.75 -39.59 -16.78
C TYR A 215 15.08 -40.86 -16.26
N ARG A 216 14.28 -40.75 -15.18
CA ARG A 216 13.51 -41.87 -14.62
C ARG A 216 12.63 -42.59 -15.63
N THR A 217 12.12 -41.84 -16.59
CA THR A 217 11.13 -42.32 -17.56
C THR A 217 11.73 -42.53 -18.96
N ASN A 218 13.05 -42.50 -19.09
CA ASN A 218 13.78 -42.59 -20.37
C ASN A 218 13.29 -41.58 -21.43
N ARG A 219 13.04 -40.34 -21.02
CA ARG A 219 12.50 -39.24 -21.87
C ARG A 219 13.44 -38.04 -21.94
N LYS A 220 14.75 -38.28 -21.91
CA LYS A 220 15.75 -37.20 -21.93
C LYS A 220 15.66 -36.36 -23.22
N ASP A 221 15.43 -36.99 -24.36
CA ASP A 221 15.32 -36.29 -25.64
C ASP A 221 14.15 -35.30 -25.66
N LEU A 222 13.00 -35.68 -25.09
CA LEU A 222 11.84 -34.79 -24.94
C LEU A 222 12.16 -33.63 -24.00
N TYR A 223 12.92 -33.88 -22.93
CA TYR A 223 13.36 -32.82 -22.02
C TYR A 223 14.27 -31.81 -22.74
N ASP A 224 15.26 -32.28 -23.48
CA ASP A 224 16.19 -31.42 -24.22
C ASP A 224 15.47 -30.61 -25.30
N GLN A 225 14.50 -31.21 -25.98
CA GLN A 225 13.65 -30.52 -26.95
C GLN A 225 12.78 -29.44 -26.30
N ALA A 226 12.05 -29.77 -25.22
CA ALA A 226 11.24 -28.80 -24.49
C ALA A 226 12.10 -27.64 -23.95
N LYS A 227 13.28 -27.96 -23.41
CA LYS A 227 14.24 -26.97 -22.92
C LYS A 227 14.74 -26.07 -24.04
N LYS A 228 15.05 -26.62 -25.22
CA LYS A 228 15.45 -25.83 -26.41
C LYS A 228 14.33 -24.86 -26.82
N MET A 229 13.10 -25.34 -26.91
CA MET A 229 11.94 -24.51 -27.26
C MET A 229 11.70 -23.39 -26.24
N LEU A 230 11.77 -23.69 -24.94
CA LEU A 230 11.60 -22.70 -23.88
C LEU A 230 12.74 -21.68 -23.85
N ASN A 231 13.99 -22.07 -24.15
CA ASN A 231 15.10 -21.11 -24.29
C ASN A 231 14.90 -20.20 -25.50
N GLN A 232 14.42 -20.74 -26.63
CA GLN A 232 14.09 -19.91 -27.79
C GLN A 232 12.96 -18.92 -27.47
N ALA A 233 11.92 -19.36 -26.75
CA ALA A 233 10.84 -18.48 -26.31
C ALA A 233 11.33 -17.33 -25.40
N VAL A 234 12.42 -17.53 -24.65
CA VAL A 234 13.07 -16.45 -23.87
C VAL A 234 13.87 -15.52 -24.78
N ALA A 235 14.59 -16.05 -25.77
CA ALA A 235 15.32 -15.24 -26.74
C ALA A 235 14.39 -14.38 -27.62
N ASP A 236 13.19 -14.89 -27.89
CA ASP A 236 12.13 -14.20 -28.63
C ASP A 236 11.24 -13.32 -27.72
N ASP A 237 11.64 -13.04 -26.48
CA ASP A 237 10.90 -12.21 -25.52
C ASP A 237 9.46 -12.69 -25.20
N ALA A 238 9.12 -13.96 -25.47
CA ALA A 238 7.80 -14.52 -25.16
C ALA A 238 7.67 -14.99 -23.69
N LEU A 239 8.79 -15.40 -23.09
CA LEU A 239 8.85 -15.97 -21.75
C LEU A 239 9.97 -15.33 -20.92
N SER A 240 9.77 -15.21 -19.60
CA SER A 240 10.86 -14.86 -18.69
C SER A 240 11.82 -16.03 -18.48
N LYS A 241 13.13 -15.74 -18.46
CA LYS A 241 14.20 -16.71 -18.17
C LYS A 241 13.97 -17.48 -16.86
N ALA A 242 13.37 -16.83 -15.86
CA ALA A 242 13.10 -17.45 -14.56
C ALA A 242 12.06 -18.58 -14.65
N LYS A 243 11.20 -18.59 -15.68
CA LYS A 243 10.09 -19.53 -15.81
C LYS A 243 10.42 -20.83 -16.54
N ILE A 244 11.60 -20.94 -17.17
CA ILE A 244 11.99 -22.16 -17.90
C ILE A 244 11.94 -23.37 -16.97
N GLY A 245 12.55 -23.27 -15.78
CA GLY A 245 12.58 -24.38 -14.81
C GLY A 245 11.18 -24.79 -14.39
N THR A 246 10.34 -23.84 -14.03
CA THR A 246 8.95 -24.10 -13.61
C THR A 246 8.14 -24.80 -14.70
N TRP A 247 8.29 -24.41 -15.97
CA TRP A 247 7.63 -25.09 -17.08
C TRP A 247 8.16 -26.51 -17.28
N LEU A 248 9.49 -26.71 -17.29
CA LEU A 248 10.09 -28.03 -17.42
C LEU A 248 9.61 -28.96 -16.30
N ARG A 249 9.61 -28.49 -15.05
CA ARG A 249 9.12 -29.25 -13.91
C ARG A 249 7.66 -29.64 -14.07
N ARG A 250 6.79 -28.69 -14.45
CA ARG A 250 5.36 -28.96 -14.70
C ARG A 250 5.15 -30.01 -15.79
N ILE A 251 5.99 -30.04 -16.83
CA ILE A 251 5.87 -31.01 -17.92
C ILE A 251 6.28 -32.41 -17.44
N PHE A 252 7.45 -32.53 -16.81
CA PHE A 252 8.07 -33.85 -16.56
C PHE A 252 7.73 -34.45 -15.19
N GLU A 253 7.36 -33.65 -14.19
CA GLU A 253 6.77 -34.15 -12.93
C GLU A 253 5.23 -34.30 -13.02
N SER A 254 4.63 -34.05 -14.19
CA SER A 254 3.19 -34.27 -14.39
C SER A 254 2.84 -35.75 -14.22
N ASN A 255 1.66 -36.01 -13.64
CA ASN A 255 1.04 -37.34 -13.62
C ASN A 255 0.35 -37.70 -14.95
N ALA A 256 0.50 -36.88 -15.99
CA ALA A 256 -0.04 -37.16 -17.31
C ALA A 256 0.61 -38.40 -17.93
N ASP A 257 -0.18 -39.10 -18.74
CA ASP A 257 0.29 -40.27 -19.50
C ASP A 257 1.53 -39.92 -20.36
N PRO A 258 2.55 -40.80 -20.45
CA PRO A 258 3.76 -40.54 -21.21
C PRO A 258 3.52 -40.10 -22.65
N LYS A 259 2.54 -40.69 -23.33
CA LYS A 259 2.18 -40.34 -24.71
C LYS A 259 1.62 -38.92 -24.80
N LYS A 260 0.84 -38.49 -23.81
CA LYS A 260 0.33 -37.11 -23.75
C LYS A 260 1.45 -36.10 -23.54
N ILE A 261 2.49 -36.46 -22.77
CA ILE A 261 3.68 -35.61 -22.58
C ILE A 261 4.47 -35.49 -23.88
N GLU A 262 4.65 -36.60 -24.60
CA GLU A 262 5.26 -36.60 -25.93
C GLU A 262 4.45 -35.74 -26.92
N GLU A 263 3.13 -35.97 -27.03
CA GLU A 263 2.24 -35.19 -27.90
C GLU A 263 2.27 -33.69 -27.57
N PHE A 264 2.36 -33.34 -26.28
CA PHE A 264 2.46 -31.96 -25.82
C PHE A 264 3.77 -31.30 -26.27
N VAL A 265 4.92 -31.98 -26.11
CA VAL A 265 6.23 -31.43 -26.50
C VAL A 265 6.40 -31.41 -28.03
N MET A 266 5.92 -32.45 -28.72
CA MET A 266 6.11 -32.67 -30.16
C MET A 266 5.10 -31.94 -31.05
N GLY A 267 4.14 -31.19 -30.50
CA GLY A 267 3.18 -30.44 -31.33
C GLY A 267 1.97 -31.24 -31.81
N LYS A 268 1.66 -32.41 -31.22
CA LYS A 268 0.63 -33.34 -31.73
C LYS A 268 -0.65 -33.39 -30.89
N GLY A 269 -0.70 -32.71 -29.74
CA GLY A 269 -1.86 -32.71 -28.82
C GLY A 269 -2.86 -31.55 -29.05
N LYS A 270 -3.90 -31.47 -28.20
CA LYS A 270 -4.95 -30.41 -28.26
C LYS A 270 -4.45 -29.01 -27.90
N SER A 271 -3.40 -28.92 -27.09
CA SER A 271 -2.78 -27.65 -26.65
C SER A 271 -1.28 -27.84 -26.44
N PRO A 272 -0.49 -28.05 -27.51
CA PRO A 272 0.91 -28.42 -27.38
C PRO A 272 1.79 -27.21 -27.03
N LEU A 273 3.01 -27.47 -26.58
CA LEU A 273 3.98 -26.45 -26.18
C LEU A 273 4.30 -25.41 -27.28
N PRO A 274 4.48 -25.76 -28.57
CA PRO A 274 4.68 -24.76 -29.62
C PRO A 274 3.54 -23.73 -29.69
N ASP A 275 2.29 -24.20 -29.63
CA ASP A 275 1.11 -23.32 -29.71
C ASP A 275 1.03 -22.38 -28.50
N LEU A 276 1.41 -22.88 -27.31
CA LEU A 276 1.50 -22.03 -26.12
C LEU A 276 2.56 -20.96 -26.28
N ILE A 277 3.74 -21.30 -26.82
CA ILE A 277 4.82 -20.33 -27.08
C ILE A 277 4.37 -19.27 -28.09
N ILE A 278 3.67 -19.66 -29.16
CA ILE A 278 3.10 -18.72 -30.13
C ILE A 278 2.13 -17.77 -29.44
N LYS A 279 1.24 -18.27 -28.58
CA LYS A 279 0.31 -17.42 -27.80
C LYS A 279 1.05 -16.46 -26.87
N TRP A 280 2.11 -16.91 -26.20
CA TRP A 280 2.93 -16.04 -25.34
C TRP A 280 3.62 -14.94 -26.14
N ARG A 281 4.11 -15.26 -27.35
CA ARG A 281 4.73 -14.30 -28.25
C ARG A 281 3.73 -13.26 -28.73
N ILE A 282 2.54 -13.66 -29.16
CA ILE A 282 1.48 -12.73 -29.57
C ILE A 282 1.17 -11.72 -28.45
N VAL A 283 1.01 -12.21 -27.22
CA VAL A 283 0.76 -11.35 -26.04
C VAL A 283 1.96 -10.45 -25.72
N SER A 284 3.20 -10.91 -25.96
CA SER A 284 4.40 -10.06 -25.81
C SER A 284 4.45 -8.96 -26.88
N ASP A 285 4.15 -9.29 -28.13
CA ASP A 285 4.10 -8.34 -29.24
C ASP A 285 2.99 -7.28 -29.03
N GLU A 286 1.85 -7.67 -28.45
CA GLU A 286 0.79 -6.74 -28.04
C GLU A 286 1.25 -5.77 -26.95
N PHE A 287 2.06 -6.24 -26.00
CA PHE A 287 2.67 -5.37 -24.99
C PHE A 287 3.63 -4.36 -25.64
N ASP A 288 4.47 -4.80 -26.58
CA ASP A 288 5.40 -3.91 -27.28
C ASP A 288 4.64 -2.83 -28.09
N LYS A 289 3.53 -3.20 -28.74
CA LYS A 289 2.63 -2.25 -29.42
C LYS A 289 2.02 -1.25 -28.45
N LEU A 290 1.53 -1.72 -27.30
CA LEU A 290 1.00 -0.87 -26.24
C LEU A 290 2.08 0.11 -25.74
N GLU A 291 3.29 -0.36 -25.46
CA GLU A 291 4.39 0.49 -24.99
C GLU A 291 4.77 1.56 -26.02
N ALA A 292 4.85 1.20 -27.30
CA ALA A 292 5.09 2.14 -28.39
C ALA A 292 3.98 3.20 -28.48
N ARG A 293 2.71 2.80 -28.33
CA ARG A 293 1.57 3.71 -28.34
C ARG A 293 1.61 4.67 -27.16
N VAL A 294 1.91 4.18 -25.95
CA VAL A 294 2.06 5.01 -24.74
C VAL A 294 3.18 6.04 -24.89
N LYS A 295 4.30 5.68 -25.51
CA LYS A 295 5.39 6.62 -25.80
C LYS A 295 4.95 7.71 -26.79
N LYS A 296 4.06 7.39 -27.73
CA LYS A 296 3.57 8.31 -28.77
C LYS A 296 2.42 9.20 -28.31
N GLU A 297 1.42 8.63 -27.65
CA GLU A 297 0.15 9.29 -27.29
C GLU A 297 0.16 9.81 -25.84
N GLY A 298 1.13 9.39 -25.03
CA GLY A 298 1.19 9.69 -23.61
C GLY A 298 0.56 8.58 -22.76
N LYS A 299 0.71 8.70 -21.44
CA LYS A 299 0.17 7.75 -20.47
C LYS A 299 -1.27 8.15 -20.11
N PRO A 300 -2.25 7.24 -20.14
CA PRO A 300 -3.57 7.49 -19.60
C PRO A 300 -3.49 7.91 -18.13
N PRO A 301 -4.36 8.84 -17.71
CA PRO A 301 -4.46 9.25 -16.32
C PRO A 301 -4.52 8.08 -15.34
N SER A 302 -3.78 8.17 -14.23
CA SER A 302 -3.74 7.20 -13.11
C SER A 302 -3.25 5.78 -13.41
N PHE A 303 -2.84 5.41 -14.62
CA PHE A 303 -2.33 4.06 -14.90
C PHE A 303 -0.81 3.96 -14.85
N SER A 304 -0.29 3.06 -14.01
CA SER A 304 1.14 2.79 -13.91
C SER A 304 1.54 1.64 -14.84
N PHE A 305 2.22 1.97 -15.94
CA PHE A 305 2.74 0.97 -16.86
C PHE A 305 3.93 0.23 -16.24
N ILE A 306 3.86 -1.11 -16.24
CA ILE A 306 4.97 -1.96 -15.82
C ILE A 306 6.02 -2.10 -16.92
N SER A 307 7.23 -2.53 -16.57
CA SER A 307 8.26 -2.85 -17.56
C SER A 307 8.01 -4.22 -18.22
N LYS A 308 8.52 -4.41 -19.45
CA LYS A 308 8.44 -5.69 -20.18
C LYS A 308 8.94 -6.87 -19.35
N LYS A 309 10.06 -6.71 -18.63
CA LYS A 309 10.58 -7.74 -17.73
C LYS A 309 9.54 -8.17 -16.69
N LYS A 310 8.91 -7.21 -16.02
CA LYS A 310 7.89 -7.48 -15.00
C LYS A 310 6.64 -8.13 -15.62
N PHE A 311 6.23 -7.66 -16.80
CA PHE A 311 5.14 -8.25 -17.57
C PHE A 311 5.39 -9.73 -17.91
N LEU A 312 6.60 -10.07 -18.37
CA LEU A 312 6.99 -11.46 -18.66
C LEU A 312 7.11 -12.34 -17.40
N ASP A 313 7.31 -11.74 -16.22
CA ASP A 313 7.29 -12.46 -14.96
C ASP A 313 5.86 -12.77 -14.46
N MET A 314 4.82 -12.07 -14.96
CA MET A 314 3.41 -12.33 -14.60
C MET A 314 2.89 -13.65 -15.19
N HIS A 315 1.93 -14.28 -14.51
CA HIS A 315 1.17 -15.42 -15.03
C HIS A 315 0.48 -15.03 -16.35
N PHE A 316 0.31 -16.00 -17.26
CA PHE A 316 -0.18 -15.71 -18.61
C PHE A 316 -1.55 -15.00 -18.60
N ASP A 317 -2.49 -15.50 -17.80
CA ASP A 317 -3.81 -14.87 -17.70
C ASP A 317 -3.75 -13.45 -17.11
N SER A 318 -2.82 -13.19 -16.19
CA SER A 318 -2.60 -11.84 -15.65
C SER A 318 -2.02 -10.90 -16.70
N ARG A 319 -1.21 -11.41 -17.64
CA ARG A 319 -0.71 -10.63 -18.78
C ARG A 319 -1.85 -10.20 -19.70
N ILE A 320 -2.75 -11.13 -20.03
CA ILE A 320 -3.93 -10.85 -20.85
C ILE A 320 -4.80 -9.79 -20.15
N ALA A 321 -5.12 -10.00 -18.87
CA ALA A 321 -5.93 -9.05 -18.11
C ALA A 321 -5.27 -7.66 -18.03
N TYR A 322 -3.95 -7.60 -17.87
CA TYR A 322 -3.19 -6.34 -17.89
C TYR A 322 -3.29 -5.62 -19.23
N LEU A 323 -3.11 -6.34 -20.35
CA LEU A 323 -3.24 -5.75 -21.68
C LEU A 323 -4.66 -5.26 -21.96
N ALA A 324 -5.67 -6.04 -21.59
CA ALA A 324 -7.08 -5.66 -21.74
C ALA A 324 -7.38 -4.36 -20.99
N GLU A 325 -7.00 -4.28 -19.70
CA GLU A 325 -7.23 -3.07 -18.90
C GLU A 325 -6.42 -1.86 -19.43
N ALA A 326 -5.17 -2.07 -19.82
CA ALA A 326 -4.35 -1.01 -20.41
C ALA A 326 -4.97 -0.49 -21.72
N GLU A 327 -5.47 -1.39 -22.56
CA GLU A 327 -6.14 -1.05 -23.82
C GLU A 327 -7.42 -0.25 -23.59
N TYR A 328 -8.27 -0.66 -22.62
CA TYR A 328 -9.45 0.11 -22.22
C TYR A 328 -9.07 1.53 -21.77
N ARG A 329 -8.06 1.66 -20.92
CA ARG A 329 -7.61 2.97 -20.43
C ARG A 329 -7.03 3.86 -21.51
N MET A 330 -6.31 3.30 -22.48
CA MET A 330 -5.81 4.05 -23.64
C MET A 330 -6.95 4.57 -24.53
N LYS A 331 -8.05 3.82 -24.67
CA LYS A 331 -9.24 4.23 -25.46
C LYS A 331 -10.12 5.26 -24.75
N ASP A 332 -10.15 5.22 -23.42
CA ASP A 332 -10.97 6.06 -22.55
C ASP A 332 -10.44 7.51 -22.48
N THR A 333 -10.49 8.24 -23.60
CA THR A 333 -10.02 9.62 -23.72
C THR A 333 -10.98 10.65 -23.10
N GLN A 334 -12.28 10.32 -23.00
CA GLN A 334 -13.31 11.17 -22.39
C GLN A 334 -13.76 10.62 -21.04
N LEU A 335 -12.96 10.87 -19.99
CA LEU A 335 -13.23 10.35 -18.64
C LEU A 335 -14.57 10.83 -18.06
N ALA A 336 -15.08 11.98 -18.51
CA ALA A 336 -16.40 12.50 -18.12
C ALA A 336 -17.57 11.63 -18.61
N ALA A 337 -17.38 10.83 -19.66
CA ALA A 337 -18.40 9.92 -20.19
C ALA A 337 -18.43 8.56 -19.47
N ILE A 338 -17.47 8.30 -18.57
CA ILE A 338 -17.37 7.04 -17.83
C ILE A 338 -18.05 7.20 -16.48
N HIS A 339 -18.85 6.21 -16.09
CA HIS A 339 -19.53 6.24 -14.79
C HIS A 339 -18.51 6.42 -13.63
N PRO A 340 -18.72 7.38 -12.70
CA PRO A 340 -17.74 7.72 -11.66
C PRO A 340 -17.29 6.53 -10.80
N LEU A 341 -18.17 5.57 -10.56
CA LEU A 341 -17.86 4.34 -9.80
C LEU A 341 -16.75 3.50 -10.45
N ILE A 342 -16.70 3.43 -11.78
CA ILE A 342 -15.67 2.68 -12.52
C ILE A 342 -14.30 3.32 -12.32
N LEU A 343 -14.26 4.64 -12.33
CA LEU A 343 -13.04 5.41 -12.10
C LEU A 343 -12.57 5.28 -10.65
N ASP A 344 -13.51 5.17 -9.69
CA ASP A 344 -13.17 4.84 -8.31
C ASP A 344 -12.64 3.39 -8.18
N ILE A 345 -13.22 2.40 -8.87
CA ILE A 345 -12.67 1.02 -8.91
C ILE A 345 -11.23 1.02 -9.44
N ARG A 346 -10.97 1.73 -10.54
CA ARG A 346 -9.62 1.88 -11.10
C ARG A 346 -8.63 2.44 -10.07
N ARG A 347 -9.02 3.51 -9.37
CA ARG A 347 -8.17 4.12 -8.33
C ARG A 347 -7.86 3.15 -7.20
N GLU A 348 -8.83 2.38 -6.73
CA GLU A 348 -8.61 1.39 -5.65
C GLU A 348 -7.72 0.23 -6.09
N ILE A 349 -7.81 -0.18 -7.36
CA ILE A 349 -6.88 -1.14 -7.95
C ILE A 349 -5.46 -0.56 -8.04
N ASP A 350 -5.32 0.68 -8.51
CA ASP A 350 -4.03 1.35 -8.65
C ASP A 350 -3.37 1.63 -7.28
N SER A 351 -4.17 1.86 -6.24
CA SER A 351 -3.72 1.99 -4.85
C SER A 351 -3.44 0.64 -4.18
N LYS A 352 -3.76 -0.49 -4.84
CA LYS A 352 -3.69 -1.86 -4.33
C LYS A 352 -4.61 -2.13 -3.13
N ASP A 353 -5.67 -1.36 -2.96
CA ASP A 353 -6.72 -1.63 -2.00
C ASP A 353 -7.75 -2.60 -2.60
N TRP A 354 -7.36 -3.88 -2.63
CA TRP A 354 -8.14 -4.95 -3.25
C TRP A 354 -9.53 -5.13 -2.64
N ASN A 355 -9.67 -4.90 -1.33
CA ASN A 355 -10.94 -5.04 -0.62
C ASN A 355 -11.91 -3.92 -1.02
N SER A 356 -11.41 -2.69 -1.10
CA SER A 356 -12.18 -1.56 -1.61
C SER A 356 -12.59 -1.76 -3.06
N ALA A 357 -11.67 -2.17 -3.94
CA ALA A 357 -12.00 -2.47 -5.33
C ALA A 357 -13.10 -3.55 -5.45
N GLN A 358 -12.99 -4.64 -4.69
CA GLN A 358 -13.98 -5.73 -4.70
C GLN A 358 -15.35 -5.29 -4.19
N TYR A 359 -15.40 -4.44 -3.16
CA TYR A 359 -16.64 -3.85 -2.68
C TYR A 359 -17.31 -2.97 -3.76
N LEU A 360 -16.54 -2.11 -4.43
CA LEU A 360 -17.06 -1.21 -5.46
C LEU A 360 -17.53 -1.94 -6.70
N ILE A 361 -16.88 -3.04 -7.09
CA ILE A 361 -17.35 -3.92 -8.18
C ILE A 361 -18.71 -4.54 -7.83
N ARG A 362 -18.88 -5.07 -6.60
CA ARG A 362 -20.18 -5.60 -6.14
C ARG A 362 -21.28 -4.54 -6.20
N ARG A 363 -20.96 -3.30 -5.79
CA ARG A 363 -21.87 -2.16 -5.90
C ARG A 363 -22.17 -1.78 -7.36
N ALA A 364 -21.21 -1.92 -8.27
CA ALA A 364 -21.42 -1.62 -9.69
C ALA A 364 -22.44 -2.58 -10.31
N HIS A 365 -22.41 -3.86 -9.93
CA HIS A 365 -23.39 -4.86 -10.37
C HIS A 365 -24.81 -4.62 -9.84
N SER A 366 -24.98 -3.82 -8.78
CA SER A 366 -26.32 -3.46 -8.27
C SER A 366 -26.90 -2.18 -8.87
N LEU A 367 -26.18 -1.53 -9.80
CA LEU A 367 -26.60 -0.31 -10.47
C LEU A 367 -27.05 -0.61 -11.90
N ASP A 368 -27.95 0.22 -12.43
CA ASP A 368 -28.35 0.19 -13.83
C ASP A 368 -27.29 0.90 -14.69
N LEU A 369 -26.21 0.17 -15.02
CA LEU A 369 -25.11 0.66 -15.82
C LEU A 369 -25.31 0.39 -17.30
N SER A 370 -24.74 1.25 -18.15
CA SER A 370 -24.75 1.05 -19.60
C SER A 370 -24.03 -0.27 -19.97
N PRO A 371 -24.37 -0.92 -21.11
CA PRO A 371 -23.66 -2.12 -21.56
C PRO A 371 -22.14 -1.94 -21.69
N SER A 372 -21.70 -0.75 -22.10
CA SER A 372 -20.28 -0.42 -22.20
C SER A 372 -19.61 -0.34 -20.82
N ASP A 373 -20.31 0.20 -19.83
CA ASP A 373 -19.84 0.28 -18.45
C ASP A 373 -19.81 -1.09 -17.76
N LEU A 374 -20.80 -1.95 -18.02
CA LEU A 374 -20.79 -3.34 -17.56
C LEU A 374 -19.58 -4.12 -18.11
N GLN A 375 -19.21 -3.91 -19.38
CA GLN A 375 -17.99 -4.49 -19.95
C GLN A 375 -16.71 -3.99 -19.25
N ARG A 376 -16.64 -2.70 -18.90
CA ARG A 376 -15.52 -2.14 -18.12
C ARG A 376 -15.46 -2.76 -16.72
N VAL A 377 -16.60 -2.91 -16.05
CA VAL A 377 -16.68 -3.55 -14.73
C VAL A 377 -16.19 -5.00 -14.81
N ALA A 378 -16.62 -5.76 -15.82
CA ALA A 378 -16.15 -7.13 -16.03
C ALA A 378 -14.63 -7.22 -16.27
N SER A 379 -14.06 -6.31 -17.08
CA SER A 379 -12.61 -6.22 -17.29
C SER A 379 -11.86 -5.92 -15.99
N LEU A 380 -12.34 -4.97 -15.19
CA LEU A 380 -11.74 -4.61 -13.91
C LEU A 380 -11.85 -5.74 -12.88
N GLU A 381 -12.96 -6.46 -12.88
CA GLU A 381 -13.17 -7.63 -12.03
C GLU A 381 -12.21 -8.77 -12.38
N GLU A 382 -12.05 -9.09 -13.66
CA GLU A 382 -11.07 -10.07 -14.11
C GLU A 382 -9.65 -9.64 -13.73
N TYR A 383 -9.28 -8.38 -14.02
CA TYR A 383 -7.98 -7.83 -13.65
C TYR A 383 -7.72 -7.95 -12.14
N LEU A 384 -8.68 -7.53 -11.30
CA LEU A 384 -8.58 -7.61 -9.85
C LEU A 384 -8.36 -9.05 -9.37
N GLN A 385 -9.15 -10.01 -9.87
CA GLN A 385 -9.05 -11.42 -9.46
C GLN A 385 -7.68 -12.00 -9.82
N ARG A 386 -7.18 -11.72 -11.02
CA ARG A 386 -5.84 -12.19 -11.46
C ARG A 386 -4.73 -11.55 -10.64
N GLN A 387 -4.78 -10.24 -10.39
CA GLN A 387 -3.76 -9.54 -9.60
C GLN A 387 -3.76 -9.97 -8.11
N LYS A 388 -4.93 -10.17 -7.49
CA LYS A 388 -5.04 -10.64 -6.09
C LYS A 388 -4.41 -12.03 -5.93
N SER A 389 -4.62 -12.91 -6.92
CA SER A 389 -4.04 -14.26 -6.92
C SER A 389 -2.51 -14.24 -7.03
N GLU A 390 -1.92 -13.25 -7.71
CA GLU A 390 -0.47 -13.08 -7.80
C GLU A 390 0.17 -12.50 -6.53
N HIS A 391 -0.59 -11.72 -5.74
CA HIS A 391 -0.06 -10.96 -4.61
C HIS A 391 -0.51 -11.48 -3.22
N GLY A 392 -1.15 -12.65 -3.15
CA GLY A 392 -1.34 -13.38 -1.88
C GLY A 392 -2.21 -12.71 -0.81
N GLY A 393 -3.17 -11.85 -1.20
CA GLY A 393 -3.98 -11.10 -0.25
C GLY A 393 -4.94 -12.00 0.54
N LYS A 394 -4.60 -12.31 1.80
CA LYS A 394 -5.57 -12.78 2.80
C LYS A 394 -6.35 -11.59 3.35
N ASN A 395 -7.67 -11.73 3.45
CA ASN A 395 -8.50 -10.74 4.14
C ASN A 395 -8.15 -10.77 5.64
N PRO A 396 -8.04 -9.61 6.31
CA PRO A 396 -7.95 -9.58 7.77
C PRO A 396 -9.14 -10.30 8.40
N VAL A 397 -8.90 -10.99 9.51
CA VAL A 397 -9.97 -11.58 10.32
C VAL A 397 -10.65 -10.43 11.06
N GLU A 398 -11.92 -10.17 10.73
CA GLU A 398 -12.72 -9.10 11.34
C GLU A 398 -13.47 -9.64 12.56
N SER A 399 -13.04 -9.30 13.78
CA SER A 399 -13.78 -9.66 15.02
C SER A 399 -14.06 -8.49 15.97
N VAL A 400 -13.64 -7.26 15.64
CA VAL A 400 -13.88 -6.06 16.47
C VAL A 400 -15.11 -5.28 15.96
N ASP A 401 -15.84 -4.65 16.88
CA ASP A 401 -16.91 -3.70 16.58
C ASP A 401 -16.36 -2.58 15.67
N PRO A 402 -16.98 -2.33 14.49
CA PRO A 402 -16.46 -1.36 13.53
C PRO A 402 -16.40 0.07 14.07
N LYS A 403 -17.22 0.45 15.07
CA LYS A 403 -17.15 1.78 15.68
C LYS A 403 -15.95 1.92 16.62
N ILE A 404 -15.68 0.90 17.42
CA ILE A 404 -14.51 0.87 18.31
C ILE A 404 -13.23 0.87 17.48
N GLU A 405 -13.16 0.02 16.45
CA GLU A 405 -12.03 -0.01 15.53
C GLU A 405 -11.84 1.34 14.82
N LEU A 406 -12.92 1.99 14.40
CA LEU A 406 -12.86 3.31 13.77
C LEU A 406 -12.23 4.37 14.67
N GLU A 407 -12.59 4.42 15.95
CA GLU A 407 -11.99 5.38 16.90
C GLU A 407 -10.50 5.09 17.13
N MET A 408 -10.11 3.81 17.23
CA MET A 408 -8.69 3.41 17.32
C MET A 408 -7.89 3.79 16.06
N LEU A 409 -8.52 3.73 14.89
CA LEU A 409 -7.90 4.13 13.63
C LEU A 409 -7.80 5.65 13.50
N LEU A 410 -8.84 6.38 13.89
CA LEU A 410 -8.82 7.84 13.90
C LEU A 410 -7.76 8.39 14.86
N ALA A 411 -7.49 7.71 15.97
CA ALA A 411 -6.39 8.06 16.87
C ALA A 411 -5.00 7.98 16.20
N GLN A 412 -4.84 7.14 15.17
CA GLN A 412 -3.60 7.04 14.38
C GLN A 412 -3.51 8.09 13.25
N VAL A 413 -4.60 8.81 12.98
CA VAL A 413 -4.62 9.92 12.03
C VAL A 413 -4.11 11.18 12.75
N PRO A 414 -3.26 12.03 12.13
CA PRO A 414 -2.81 13.27 12.74
C PRO A 414 -3.97 14.13 13.22
N ALA A 415 -3.92 14.59 14.47
CA ALA A 415 -5.03 15.29 15.12
C ALA A 415 -5.56 16.47 14.29
N MET A 416 -4.68 17.15 13.56
CA MET A 416 -4.98 18.30 12.71
C MET A 416 -5.92 18.03 11.53
N VAL A 417 -6.01 16.77 11.08
CA VAL A 417 -6.91 16.36 10.00
C VAL A 417 -8.04 15.49 10.53
N GLN A 418 -8.00 15.05 11.80
CA GLN A 418 -9.07 14.26 12.39
C GLN A 418 -10.45 14.92 12.24
N PRO A 419 -10.63 16.25 12.41
CA PRO A 419 -11.92 16.90 12.18
C PRO A 419 -12.43 16.74 10.74
N LEU A 420 -11.54 16.84 9.74
CA LEU A 420 -11.88 16.59 8.33
C LEU A 420 -12.27 15.13 8.10
N PHE A 421 -11.53 14.18 8.67
CA PHE A 421 -11.87 12.76 8.58
C PHE A 421 -13.24 12.47 9.22
N ARG A 422 -13.45 12.92 10.46
CA ARG A 422 -14.72 12.75 11.18
C ARG A 422 -15.88 13.36 10.42
N SER A 423 -15.71 14.56 9.85
CA SER A 423 -16.72 15.24 9.05
C SER A 423 -17.05 14.48 7.76
N ALA A 424 -16.03 14.00 7.05
CA ALA A 424 -16.22 13.20 5.84
C ALA A 424 -16.89 11.85 6.14
N ILE A 425 -16.54 11.21 7.26
CA ILE A 425 -17.13 9.95 7.74
C ILE A 425 -18.59 10.13 8.14
N ALA A 426 -18.91 11.22 8.87
CA ALA A 426 -20.28 11.53 9.26
C ALA A 426 -21.22 11.69 8.05
N ARG A 427 -20.69 12.15 6.91
CA ARG A 427 -21.41 12.28 5.64
C ARG A 427 -21.44 11.00 4.78
N GLY A 428 -20.81 9.92 5.25
CA GLY A 428 -20.91 8.57 4.69
C GLY A 428 -19.78 8.17 3.73
N GLU A 429 -19.86 6.92 3.28
CA GLU A 429 -18.83 6.23 2.48
C GLU A 429 -18.35 7.02 1.27
N SER A 430 -19.27 7.58 0.47
CA SER A 430 -18.92 8.23 -0.79
C SER A 430 -18.10 9.52 -0.60
N VAL A 431 -18.36 10.27 0.48
CA VAL A 431 -17.62 11.49 0.84
C VAL A 431 -16.25 11.12 1.38
N THR A 432 -16.18 10.10 2.25
CA THR A 432 -14.90 9.59 2.80
C THR A 432 -13.98 9.06 1.71
N ARG A 433 -14.53 8.36 0.71
CA ARG A 433 -13.79 7.90 -0.47
C ARG A 433 -13.29 9.06 -1.34
N CYS A 434 -14.07 10.12 -1.48
CA CYS A 434 -13.61 11.32 -2.17
C CYS A 434 -12.43 11.97 -1.43
N LEU A 435 -12.49 12.07 -0.09
CA LEU A 435 -11.35 12.52 0.72
C LEU A 435 -10.11 11.63 0.50
N LYS A 436 -10.27 10.30 0.52
CA LYS A 436 -9.20 9.33 0.22
C LYS A 436 -8.54 9.62 -1.13
N SER A 437 -9.32 10.03 -2.11
CA SER A 437 -8.85 10.31 -3.47
C SER A 437 -7.97 11.55 -3.52
N LEU A 438 -8.39 12.64 -2.89
CA LEU A 438 -7.58 13.84 -2.76
C LEU A 438 -6.28 13.58 -1.98
N TRP A 439 -6.37 12.72 -0.96
CA TRP A 439 -5.24 12.27 -0.15
C TRP A 439 -4.26 11.40 -0.97
N TYR A 440 -4.78 10.50 -1.80
CA TYR A 440 -3.98 9.66 -2.69
C TYR A 440 -3.15 10.48 -3.68
N ASN A 441 -3.71 11.55 -4.22
CA ASN A 441 -3.06 12.35 -5.27
C ASN A 441 -1.71 12.94 -4.83
N ARG A 442 -1.53 13.32 -3.54
CA ARG A 442 -0.22 13.77 -3.03
C ARG A 442 0.85 12.68 -3.16
N VAL A 443 0.50 11.44 -2.81
CA VAL A 443 1.41 10.29 -2.93
C VAL A 443 1.73 9.99 -4.39
N TRP A 444 0.71 10.04 -5.24
CA TRP A 444 0.90 9.86 -6.68
C TRP A 444 1.82 10.93 -7.27
N CYS A 445 1.61 12.20 -6.95
CA CYS A 445 2.43 13.32 -7.43
C CYS A 445 3.90 13.17 -7.03
N ARG A 446 4.19 12.72 -5.81
CA ARG A 446 5.57 12.43 -5.37
C ARG A 446 6.22 11.27 -6.10
N GLN A 447 5.50 10.16 -6.23
CA GLN A 447 6.01 8.97 -6.94
C GLN A 447 6.40 9.25 -8.40
N HIS A 448 5.81 10.29 -8.99
CA HIS A 448 6.07 10.70 -10.38
C HIS A 448 6.94 11.96 -10.48
N GLY A 449 7.50 12.45 -9.37
CA GLY A 449 8.47 13.57 -9.35
C GLY A 449 7.87 14.98 -9.42
N TYR A 450 6.54 15.10 -9.41
CA TYR A 450 5.83 16.39 -9.42
C TYR A 450 5.95 17.13 -8.08
N LEU A 451 6.08 16.40 -6.98
CA LEU A 451 6.26 16.94 -5.63
C LEU A 451 7.47 16.28 -4.95
N ASP A 452 8.04 16.98 -3.98
CA ASP A 452 9.02 16.54 -2.99
C ASP A 452 8.97 17.51 -1.79
N ASP A 453 9.77 17.28 -0.74
CA ASP A 453 9.69 18.10 0.49
C ASP A 453 9.97 19.57 0.21
N GLN A 454 10.97 19.85 -0.63
CA GLN A 454 11.37 21.21 -0.98
C GLN A 454 10.32 21.90 -1.85
N LYS A 455 9.80 21.22 -2.88
CA LYS A 455 8.75 21.77 -3.75
C LYS A 455 7.48 22.06 -2.96
N GLU A 456 7.08 21.17 -2.06
CA GLU A 456 5.90 21.37 -1.22
C GLU A 456 6.06 22.58 -0.29
N GLU A 457 7.25 22.79 0.28
CA GLU A 457 7.55 23.98 1.08
C GLU A 457 7.46 25.27 0.26
N ILE A 458 8.10 25.30 -0.91
CA ILE A 458 8.07 26.47 -1.81
C ILE A 458 6.64 26.80 -2.24
N LEU A 459 5.86 25.77 -2.62
CA LEU A 459 4.46 25.95 -3.00
C LEU A 459 3.63 26.46 -1.83
N ARG A 460 3.86 25.93 -0.61
CA ARG A 460 3.15 26.39 0.59
C ARG A 460 3.39 27.87 0.87
N GLN A 461 4.64 28.33 0.77
CA GLN A 461 5.00 29.73 1.00
C GLN A 461 4.35 30.69 0.00
N ARG A 462 4.10 30.23 -1.24
CA ARG A 462 3.47 31.03 -2.30
C ARG A 462 1.94 30.96 -2.31
N SER A 463 1.36 29.92 -1.71
CA SER A 463 -0.06 29.60 -1.80
C SER A 463 -0.99 30.76 -1.41
N GLU A 464 -0.64 31.56 -0.42
CA GLU A 464 -1.46 32.71 -0.01
C GLU A 464 -1.53 33.78 -1.10
N GLY A 465 -0.38 34.12 -1.72
CA GLY A 465 -0.32 35.10 -2.81
C GLY A 465 -1.03 34.61 -4.07
N ASP A 466 -0.83 33.33 -4.41
CA ASP A 466 -1.51 32.67 -5.54
C ASP A 466 -3.04 32.65 -5.32
N THR A 467 -3.48 32.40 -4.09
CA THR A 467 -4.89 32.41 -3.71
C THR A 467 -5.50 33.80 -3.85
N GLN A 468 -4.82 34.85 -3.36
CA GLN A 468 -5.30 36.24 -3.50
C GLN A 468 -5.45 36.66 -4.95
N LYS A 469 -4.58 36.14 -5.84
CA LYS A 469 -4.71 36.37 -7.28
C LYS A 469 -5.98 35.73 -7.84
N VAL A 470 -6.24 34.46 -7.52
CA VAL A 470 -7.46 33.77 -7.96
C VAL A 470 -8.73 34.41 -7.41
N LEU A 471 -8.71 34.89 -6.16
CA LEU A 471 -9.86 35.60 -5.57
C LEU A 471 -10.17 36.93 -6.29
N LYS A 472 -9.16 37.58 -6.89
CA LYS A 472 -9.33 38.84 -7.63
C LYS A 472 -9.66 38.63 -9.11
N GLU A 473 -8.98 37.68 -9.75
CA GLU A 473 -8.98 37.50 -11.21
C GLU A 473 -9.86 36.32 -11.66
N GLY A 474 -10.28 35.46 -10.73
CA GLY A 474 -10.95 34.19 -11.01
C GLY A 474 -9.97 33.05 -11.29
N HIS A 475 -10.51 31.85 -11.50
CA HIS A 475 -9.71 30.66 -11.80
C HIS A 475 -9.06 30.75 -13.19
N GLY A 476 -7.77 30.41 -13.26
CA GLY A 476 -7.02 30.33 -14.51
C GLY A 476 -7.30 29.04 -15.28
N LYS A 477 -6.71 28.90 -16.48
CA LYS A 477 -6.77 27.67 -17.29
C LYS A 477 -5.69 26.63 -16.94
N GLY A 478 -4.74 26.99 -16.07
CA GLY A 478 -3.58 26.18 -15.74
C GLY A 478 -3.58 25.67 -14.30
N TYR A 479 -2.42 25.15 -13.89
CA TYR A 479 -2.17 24.72 -12.52
C TYR A 479 -2.44 25.83 -11.49
N GLU A 480 -3.08 25.47 -10.39
CA GLU A 480 -3.40 26.38 -9.28
C GLU A 480 -2.90 25.86 -7.94
N ASN A 481 -2.36 26.77 -7.12
CA ASN A 481 -1.77 26.49 -5.82
C ASN A 481 -2.47 27.30 -4.73
N MET A 482 -3.42 26.67 -4.02
CA MET A 482 -4.41 27.38 -3.21
C MET A 482 -4.27 27.07 -1.72
N ASN A 483 -4.62 28.05 -0.89
CA ASN A 483 -4.76 27.90 0.55
C ASN A 483 -6.25 27.82 0.92
N THR A 484 -6.65 26.76 1.63
CA THR A 484 -8.06 26.50 1.96
C THR A 484 -8.66 27.51 2.95
N ARG A 485 -7.84 28.37 3.57
CA ARG A 485 -8.29 29.37 4.56
C ARG A 485 -9.41 30.29 4.05
N HIS A 486 -9.52 30.49 2.73
CA HIS A 486 -10.55 31.32 2.11
C HIS A 486 -11.81 30.56 1.68
N GLY A 487 -11.94 29.29 2.11
CA GLY A 487 -13.14 28.48 1.94
C GLY A 487 -13.46 28.13 0.49
N ARG A 488 -14.75 27.98 0.16
CA ARG A 488 -15.23 27.44 -1.13
C ARG A 488 -14.77 28.23 -2.36
N ALA A 489 -14.48 29.52 -2.20
CA ALA A 489 -14.08 30.39 -3.30
C ALA A 489 -12.75 29.99 -3.95
N VAL A 490 -11.91 29.21 -3.25
CA VAL A 490 -10.61 28.79 -3.77
C VAL A 490 -10.63 27.39 -4.38
N VAL A 491 -11.73 26.65 -4.22
CA VAL A 491 -11.87 25.32 -4.80
C VAL A 491 -12.42 25.45 -6.20
N ARG A 492 -11.65 24.95 -7.17
CA ARG A 492 -12.00 25.00 -8.59
C ARG A 492 -13.34 24.32 -8.86
N LYS A 493 -14.19 24.95 -9.66
CA LYS A 493 -15.53 24.44 -10.01
C LYS A 493 -15.46 23.53 -11.22
N TYR A 494 -14.95 22.32 -11.04
CA TYR A 494 -14.81 21.33 -12.13
C TYR A 494 -16.13 20.98 -12.84
N GLN A 495 -17.27 21.14 -12.17
CA GLN A 495 -18.60 20.96 -12.77
C GLN A 495 -18.92 22.02 -13.83
N GLN A 496 -18.25 23.18 -13.79
CA GLN A 496 -18.43 24.31 -14.70
C GLN A 496 -17.41 24.29 -15.86
N GLY A 497 -16.69 23.19 -16.06
CA GLY A 497 -15.72 23.04 -17.14
C GLY A 497 -14.30 23.54 -16.81
N GLU A 498 -14.04 23.90 -15.56
CA GLU A 498 -12.71 24.31 -15.09
C GLU A 498 -11.81 23.07 -14.90
N TRP A 499 -11.19 22.58 -15.97
CA TRP A 499 -10.43 21.33 -15.94
C TRP A 499 -8.92 21.57 -15.92
N ALA A 500 -8.38 21.83 -14.73
CA ALA A 500 -6.94 21.96 -14.54
C ALA A 500 -6.51 21.46 -13.14
N PRO A 501 -5.25 21.04 -12.96
CA PRO A 501 -4.75 20.61 -11.66
C PRO A 501 -4.83 21.73 -10.61
N GLN A 502 -5.21 21.37 -9.40
CA GLN A 502 -5.24 22.27 -8.25
C GLN A 502 -4.63 21.59 -7.02
N LEU A 503 -3.73 22.30 -6.34
CA LEU A 503 -3.16 21.88 -5.07
C LEU A 503 -3.81 22.69 -3.95
N LEU A 504 -4.38 22.00 -2.97
CA LEU A 504 -5.03 22.59 -1.80
C LEU A 504 -4.16 22.39 -0.55
N HIS A 505 -3.58 23.48 -0.05
CA HIS A 505 -2.93 23.51 1.25
C HIS A 505 -3.99 23.62 2.35
N TYR A 506 -4.23 22.53 3.06
CA TYR A 506 -5.31 22.41 4.03
C TYR A 506 -4.93 22.91 5.42
N THR A 507 -5.85 23.67 6.02
CA THR A 507 -5.80 24.13 7.42
C THR A 507 -7.05 23.70 8.17
N ASN A 508 -6.89 23.35 9.46
CA ASN A 508 -7.95 22.71 10.27
C ASN A 508 -9.18 23.60 10.51
N ASP A 509 -8.99 24.91 10.50
CA ASP A 509 -10.05 25.92 10.66
C ASP A 509 -11.12 25.86 9.56
N MET A 510 -10.86 25.22 8.42
CA MET A 510 -11.77 25.17 7.28
C MET A 510 -12.26 23.76 6.93
N HIS A 511 -12.21 22.81 7.87
CA HIS A 511 -12.61 21.42 7.65
C HIS A 511 -14.05 21.26 7.19
N GLU A 512 -14.99 22.06 7.71
CA GLU A 512 -16.40 22.01 7.29
C GLU A 512 -16.57 22.45 5.83
N SER A 513 -15.94 23.58 5.44
CA SER A 513 -15.98 24.09 4.06
C SER A 513 -15.41 23.06 3.08
N LEU A 514 -14.24 22.50 3.39
CA LEU A 514 -13.62 21.51 2.53
C LEU A 514 -14.47 20.22 2.48
N THR A 515 -15.06 19.80 3.58
CA THR A 515 -15.96 18.64 3.62
C THR A 515 -17.19 18.87 2.72
N GLU A 516 -17.73 20.09 2.72
CA GLU A 516 -18.82 20.49 1.82
C GLU A 516 -18.38 20.43 0.34
N ASP A 517 -17.19 20.94 0.02
CA ASP A 517 -16.64 20.86 -1.33
C ASP A 517 -16.40 19.41 -1.77
N ILE A 518 -15.84 18.57 -0.90
CA ILE A 518 -15.70 17.12 -1.11
C ILE A 518 -17.08 16.48 -1.32
N THR A 519 -18.10 16.89 -0.58
CA THR A 519 -19.46 16.36 -0.72
C THR A 519 -20.06 16.70 -2.08
N THR A 520 -19.90 17.93 -2.55
CA THR A 520 -20.34 18.34 -3.89
C THR A 520 -19.51 17.72 -5.02
N GLY A 521 -18.22 17.49 -4.77
CA GLY A 521 -17.26 16.92 -5.72
C GLY A 521 -17.20 15.40 -5.75
N LYS A 522 -17.89 14.70 -4.83
CA LYS A 522 -17.79 13.24 -4.64
C LYS A 522 -18.20 12.40 -5.85
N ASP A 523 -18.91 12.96 -6.81
CA ASP A 523 -19.32 12.28 -8.05
C ASP A 523 -18.60 12.88 -9.29
N ASN A 524 -17.75 13.89 -9.09
CA ASN A 524 -16.99 14.53 -10.16
C ASN A 524 -15.56 13.93 -10.23
N TYR A 525 -15.28 13.22 -11.33
CA TYR A 525 -13.96 12.61 -11.51
C TYR A 525 -12.83 13.64 -11.61
N ALA A 526 -13.04 14.74 -12.33
CA ALA A 526 -12.03 15.77 -12.51
C ALA A 526 -11.63 16.37 -11.15
N PHE A 527 -12.60 16.64 -10.27
CA PHE A 527 -12.32 17.08 -8.89
C PHE A 527 -11.46 16.06 -8.14
N LYS A 528 -11.87 14.78 -8.11
CA LYS A 528 -11.12 13.72 -7.41
C LYS A 528 -9.71 13.49 -7.97
N TYR A 529 -9.50 13.73 -9.26
CA TYR A 529 -8.24 13.42 -9.96
C TYR A 529 -7.27 14.61 -9.96
N TRP A 530 -7.77 15.81 -10.25
CA TRP A 530 -6.95 17.01 -10.42
C TRP A 530 -6.71 17.77 -9.12
N THR A 531 -7.44 17.46 -8.06
CA THR A 531 -7.30 18.14 -6.78
C THR A 531 -6.39 17.34 -5.84
N THR A 532 -5.27 17.93 -5.44
CA THR A 532 -4.31 17.33 -4.51
C THR A 532 -4.41 17.99 -3.15
N LEU A 533 -4.68 17.22 -2.10
CA LEU A 533 -4.74 17.74 -0.73
C LEU A 533 -3.38 17.63 -0.05
N ILE A 534 -2.85 18.76 0.44
CA ILE A 534 -1.63 18.83 1.25
C ILE A 534 -1.98 19.41 2.62
N PRO A 535 -2.21 18.56 3.63
CA PRO A 535 -2.47 19.04 4.99
C PRO A 535 -1.26 19.78 5.56
N LYS A 536 -1.49 20.97 6.12
CA LYS A 536 -0.45 21.73 6.81
C LYS A 536 0.01 20.96 8.05
N GLY A 537 1.31 20.71 8.16
CA GLY A 537 1.93 20.06 9.31
C GLY A 537 1.83 18.53 9.31
N VAL A 538 1.37 17.91 8.21
CA VAL A 538 1.52 16.46 7.97
C VAL A 538 2.64 16.25 6.96
N ASP A 539 3.76 15.67 7.40
CA ASP A 539 4.85 15.27 6.52
C ASP A 539 4.38 14.17 5.55
N TYR A 540 5.19 13.89 4.53
CA TYR A 540 4.81 12.93 3.52
C TYR A 540 4.74 11.48 4.02
N GLU A 541 5.62 11.09 4.93
CA GLU A 541 5.70 9.71 5.41
C GLU A 541 4.48 9.39 6.27
N THR A 542 4.10 10.29 7.18
CA THR A 542 2.84 10.22 7.93
C THR A 542 1.64 10.21 6.98
N HIS A 543 1.62 11.08 5.96
CA HIS A 543 0.54 11.12 4.96
C HIS A 543 0.41 9.80 4.21
N ALA A 544 1.54 9.20 3.81
CA ALA A 544 1.59 7.94 3.09
C ALA A 544 1.20 6.75 3.97
N TYR A 545 1.58 6.73 5.25
CA TYR A 545 1.15 5.74 6.23
C TYR A 545 -0.37 5.76 6.40
N VAL A 546 -0.94 6.94 6.66
CA VAL A 546 -2.40 7.10 6.79
C VAL A 546 -3.11 6.58 5.55
N LEU A 547 -2.63 6.92 4.35
CA LEU A 547 -3.23 6.46 3.10
C LEU A 547 -3.21 4.93 2.92
N ARG A 548 -2.07 4.29 3.22
CA ARG A 548 -1.80 2.89 2.85
C ARG A 548 -2.28 1.90 3.90
N ASP A 549 -2.22 2.29 5.18
CA ASP A 549 -2.42 1.36 6.30
C ASP A 549 -3.68 1.69 7.11
N VAL A 550 -3.97 2.98 7.32
CA VAL A 550 -5.11 3.42 8.14
C VAL A 550 -6.38 3.57 7.29
N PHE A 551 -6.31 4.26 6.15
CA PHE A 551 -7.44 4.58 5.29
C PHE A 551 -8.23 3.35 4.80
N PRO A 552 -7.59 2.25 4.34
CA PRO A 552 -8.32 1.06 3.92
C PRO A 552 -9.15 0.44 5.05
N ARG A 553 -8.64 0.48 6.27
CA ARG A 553 -9.34 -0.01 7.47
C ARG A 553 -10.47 0.94 7.87
N ILE A 554 -10.24 2.25 7.84
CA ILE A 554 -11.30 3.26 8.02
C ILE A 554 -12.43 3.03 7.03
N MET A 555 -12.11 2.83 5.74
CA MET A 555 -13.11 2.55 4.71
C MET A 555 -13.87 1.26 4.98
N SER A 556 -13.22 0.21 5.50
CA SER A 556 -13.91 -1.02 5.92
C SER A 556 -14.92 -0.75 7.04
N CYS A 557 -14.49 -0.05 8.10
CA CYS A 557 -15.36 0.32 9.21
C CYS A 557 -16.56 1.17 8.75
N VAL A 558 -16.31 2.21 7.94
CA VAL A 558 -17.36 3.10 7.41
C VAL A 558 -18.39 2.32 6.60
N ARG A 559 -17.96 1.40 5.73
CA ARG A 559 -18.87 0.53 4.96
C ARG A 559 -19.72 -0.35 5.85
N ARG A 560 -19.11 -1.03 6.83
CA ARG A 560 -19.83 -1.90 7.79
C ARG A 560 -20.86 -1.10 8.59
N ILE A 561 -20.52 0.13 9.00
CA ILE A 561 -21.43 1.05 9.70
C ILE A 561 -22.58 1.47 8.80
N ASP A 562 -22.33 1.83 7.54
CA ASP A 562 -23.38 2.25 6.62
C ASP A 562 -24.29 1.06 6.22
N GLU A 563 -23.74 -0.14 6.03
CA GLU A 563 -24.51 -1.37 5.78
C GLU A 563 -25.45 -1.72 6.94
N GLN A 564 -24.98 -1.54 8.19
CA GLN A 564 -25.80 -1.69 9.39
C GLN A 564 -26.95 -0.68 9.47
N LYS A 565 -26.78 0.54 8.94
CA LYS A 565 -27.87 1.54 8.86
C LYS A 565 -28.92 1.18 7.80
N THR A 566 -28.52 0.50 6.72
CA THR A 566 -29.41 0.14 5.61
C THR A 566 -30.14 -1.18 5.79
N THR A 567 -29.76 -1.99 6.78
CA THR A 567 -30.42 -3.27 7.08
C THR A 567 -31.42 -3.05 8.23
N PRO A 568 -32.76 -3.14 8.02
CA PRO A 568 -33.69 -3.07 9.14
C PRO A 568 -33.38 -4.21 10.11
N ALA A 569 -33.37 -3.90 11.41
CA ALA A 569 -33.16 -4.87 12.46
C ALA A 569 -34.13 -6.04 12.25
N LYS A 570 -33.61 -7.22 11.89
CA LYS A 570 -34.40 -8.45 11.96
C LYS A 570 -34.72 -8.65 13.43
N ASP A 571 -36.01 -8.59 13.77
CA ASP A 571 -36.52 -9.03 15.05
C ASP A 571 -35.97 -10.42 15.37
N VAL A 572 -35.04 -10.48 16.30
CA VAL A 572 -34.55 -11.72 16.90
C VAL A 572 -35.57 -12.12 17.95
N THR A 573 -36.74 -12.59 17.50
CA THR A 573 -37.65 -13.40 18.32
C THR A 573 -38.45 -14.35 17.44
N GLN A 574 -37.77 -15.33 16.83
CA GLN A 574 -38.39 -16.64 16.64
C GLN A 574 -37.39 -17.76 16.93
N PRO A 575 -37.72 -18.73 17.79
CA PRO A 575 -36.82 -19.82 18.13
C PRO A 575 -36.62 -20.76 16.94
N SER A 576 -35.38 -21.21 16.83
CA SER A 576 -34.87 -22.26 15.96
C SER A 576 -35.81 -23.47 15.84
N ARG A 577 -36.37 -23.68 14.65
CA ARG A 577 -36.85 -25.01 14.27
C ARG A 577 -35.63 -25.87 13.92
N SER A 578 -35.48 -26.92 14.70
CA SER A 578 -34.47 -27.96 14.62
C SER A 578 -34.32 -28.53 13.21
N ALA A 579 -33.06 -28.65 12.77
CA ALA A 579 -32.69 -29.50 11.66
C ALA A 579 -32.83 -30.97 12.09
N ALA A 580 -33.67 -31.73 11.41
CA ALA A 580 -33.69 -33.19 11.49
C ALA A 580 -32.47 -33.76 10.73
N PRO A 581 -31.78 -34.78 11.26
CA PRO A 581 -30.65 -35.40 10.58
C PRO A 581 -31.14 -36.44 9.56
N LEU A 582 -30.67 -36.35 8.32
CA LEU A 582 -30.84 -37.40 7.32
C LEU A 582 -29.55 -38.22 7.21
N TYR A 583 -29.59 -39.42 7.79
CA TYR A 583 -28.73 -40.56 7.43
C TYR A 583 -29.62 -41.80 7.27
N SER A 584 -29.66 -42.36 6.05
CA SER A 584 -29.70 -43.80 5.70
C SER A 584 -29.85 -43.87 4.17
N GLN A 585 -28.83 -44.27 3.41
CA GLN A 585 -28.51 -45.63 2.97
C GLN A 585 -29.68 -46.48 2.43
N SER A 586 -29.58 -46.71 1.11
CA SER A 586 -29.93 -47.92 0.32
C SER A 586 -31.37 -48.45 0.28
N ALA A 587 -31.95 -48.39 -0.91
CA ALA A 587 -32.38 -49.56 -1.70
C ALA A 587 -32.19 -49.24 -3.20
#